data_AF-A0A6S7GPW6-F1
#
_entry.id   AF-A0A6S7GPW6-F1
#
_cell.length_a   1.000
_cell.length_b   1.000
_cell.length_c   1.000
_cell.angle_alpha   90.00
_cell.angle_beta   90.00
_cell.angle_gamma   90.00
#
_symmetry.space_group_name_H-M   'P 1'
#
loop_
_entity.id
_entity.type
_entity.pdbx_description
1 polymer ?
#
loop_
_entity_poly.entity_id
_entity_poly.type
_entity_poly.pdbx_seq_one_letter_code
_entity_poly.pdbx_strand_id
1 'polypeptide(L)'
;MCLTTLDAKFSLPVGVNHLIKGLTALDTFNMMKNETQEINVCLDHLQHSRTDSIIVQKTCCSHCAICTELGTVCDACSDKGHTVTEPALRPCDSCLEKEIQCIKAAVVCVSEDSESRNSGAQKELVRVNDEQSDLFLSIISPIPDGVHGSKRKRQSFSNWFLLVNNYRINLVQLRELRNDHALHSKLAPLLPLSAVRNRDRQDVESIMEISSPLVRKILTDNAKTVTHTVVPEKYRLREDNKSGVFKAPIGTCMGLLGHIFVSDVVQGKVYKVRANHYPANVTVEMDNLEHPIGVAVFKDIHYCVESQRNTIAFKDLTGETVVDVNKLTVEKLKKKLKDIGAWNEDYKRKPKKYLQEKLREALNNRVASETNPTQQTTHRRNLPLHIDFDREIKQPVALCFDQDGNMYVSTFTGAVYVVWFEALTTLVVLGNAHCMCLQYSSCMRNSHEICQVEALEKMK
;
A
#
# COMPACT_ATOMS: atom_id res chain seq x y z
N MET A 1 1.23 18.41 28.35
CA MET A 1 2.54 18.82 27.84
C MET A 1 3.64 18.42 28.81
N CYS A 2 4.75 17.91 28.28
CA CYS A 2 5.99 17.66 29.01
C CYS A 2 7.11 18.43 28.31
N LEU A 3 7.98 19.12 29.07
CA LEU A 3 9.23 19.67 28.55
C LEU A 3 10.37 18.75 28.90
N THR A 4 11.23 18.48 27.93
CA THR A 4 12.43 17.68 28.11
C THR A 4 13.64 18.49 27.68
N THR A 5 14.70 18.47 28.48
CA THR A 5 15.97 19.12 28.12
C THR A 5 16.58 18.44 26.90
N LEU A 6 17.34 19.19 26.08
CA LEU A 6 17.97 18.64 24.89
C LEU A 6 18.94 17.48 25.16
N ASP A 7 19.57 17.47 26.34
CA ASP A 7 20.43 16.38 26.80
C ASP A 7 19.66 15.20 27.40
N ALA A 8 18.31 15.25 27.36
CA ALA A 8 17.38 14.25 27.88
C ALA A 8 17.57 13.89 29.36
N LYS A 9 18.26 14.73 30.15
CA LYS A 9 18.49 14.48 31.58
C LYS A 9 17.27 14.80 32.45
N PHE A 10 16.44 15.73 32.01
CA PHE A 10 15.26 16.16 32.77
C PHE A 10 14.04 16.22 31.88
N SER A 11 12.93 15.67 32.38
CA SER A 11 11.60 15.78 31.79
C SER A 11 10.60 16.21 32.86
N LEU A 12 9.84 17.27 32.61
CA LEU A 12 8.90 17.85 33.56
C LEU A 12 7.51 18.03 32.91
N PRO A 13 6.43 17.54 33.54
CA PRO A 13 5.08 17.89 33.11
C PRO A 13 4.83 19.37 33.43
N VAL A 14 4.59 20.18 32.39
CA VAL A 14 4.42 21.64 32.55
C VAL A 14 2.99 22.12 32.32
N GLY A 15 2.09 21.23 31.88
CA GLY A 15 0.70 21.58 31.67
C GLY A 15 -0.18 20.39 31.33
N VAL A 16 -1.45 20.45 31.69
CA VAL A 16 -2.47 19.48 31.33
C VAL A 16 -3.54 20.19 30.52
N ASN A 17 -3.61 19.90 29.24
CA ASN A 17 -4.65 20.42 28.37
C ASN A 17 -5.73 19.37 28.19
N HIS A 18 -6.92 19.66 28.71
CA HIS A 18 -8.10 18.84 28.51
C HIS A 18 -8.61 19.05 27.08
N LEU A 19 -8.20 18.17 26.19
CA LEU A 19 -8.61 18.23 24.78
C LEU A 19 -10.10 17.87 24.66
N ILE A 20 -10.87 18.76 24.07
CA ILE A 20 -12.26 18.51 23.68
C ILE A 20 -12.25 17.60 22.44
N LYS A 21 -13.27 16.73 22.28
CA LYS A 21 -13.40 15.91 21.06
C LYS A 21 -13.56 16.80 19.82
N GLY A 22 -12.92 16.43 18.72
CA GLY A 22 -13.13 17.06 17.40
C GLY A 22 -12.15 18.17 17.01
N LEU A 23 -11.04 18.34 17.73
CA LEU A 23 -10.02 19.32 17.36
C LEU A 23 -9.40 19.04 15.99
N THR A 24 -9.23 20.10 15.21
CA THR A 24 -8.60 20.08 13.90
C THR A 24 -7.07 20.17 13.98
N ALA A 25 -6.40 19.97 12.86
CA ALA A 25 -4.96 20.21 12.75
C ALA A 25 -4.60 21.69 13.03
N LEU A 26 -5.44 22.64 12.60
CA LEU A 26 -5.25 24.06 12.84
C LEU A 26 -5.40 24.41 14.32
N ASP A 27 -6.40 23.83 15.00
CA ASP A 27 -6.56 24.03 16.45
C ASP A 27 -5.34 23.53 17.21
N THR A 28 -4.81 22.36 16.81
CA THR A 28 -3.61 21.77 17.40
C THR A 28 -2.37 22.64 17.14
N PHE A 29 -2.23 23.18 15.94
CA PHE A 29 -1.18 24.14 15.60
C PHE A 29 -1.24 25.41 16.46
N ASN A 30 -2.44 25.99 16.63
CA ASN A 30 -2.63 27.17 17.46
C ASN A 30 -2.35 26.89 18.94
N MET A 31 -2.70 25.70 19.45
CA MET A 31 -2.32 25.29 20.81
C MET A 31 -0.80 25.24 20.97
N MET A 32 -0.07 24.56 20.08
CA MET A 32 1.39 24.50 20.13
C MET A 32 2.04 25.88 20.11
N LYS A 33 1.52 26.79 19.28
CA LYS A 33 1.98 28.18 19.20
C LYS A 33 1.78 28.92 20.53
N ASN A 34 0.57 28.86 21.09
CA ASN A 34 0.25 29.51 22.35
C ASN A 34 1.10 28.97 23.50
N GLU A 35 1.22 27.65 23.61
CA GLU A 35 2.01 27.02 24.67
C GLU A 35 3.50 27.39 24.58
N THR A 36 4.05 27.43 23.36
CA THR A 36 5.45 27.85 23.16
C THR A 36 5.68 29.31 23.57
N GLN A 37 4.72 30.20 23.27
CA GLN A 37 4.78 31.60 23.70
C GLN A 37 4.68 31.74 25.23
N GLU A 38 3.84 30.92 25.89
CA GLU A 38 3.72 30.90 27.35
C GLU A 38 5.00 30.40 28.04
N ILE A 39 5.73 29.47 27.42
CA ILE A 39 7.03 29.00 27.91
C ILE A 39 8.12 30.05 27.71
N ASN A 40 8.03 30.88 26.67
CA ASN A 40 9.06 31.85 26.33
C ASN A 40 8.98 33.15 27.16
N VAL A 41 9.03 33.00 28.48
CA VAL A 41 9.06 34.11 29.43
C VAL A 41 10.36 34.05 30.23
N CYS A 42 10.97 35.21 30.49
CA CYS A 42 12.22 35.24 31.23
C CYS A 42 12.02 35.00 32.73
N LEU A 43 13.07 34.47 33.37
CA LEU A 43 13.06 34.14 34.79
C LEU A 43 12.74 35.35 35.68
N ASP A 44 13.22 36.55 35.32
CA ASP A 44 12.92 37.78 36.05
C ASP A 44 11.41 38.07 36.05
N HIS A 45 10.74 37.97 34.89
CA HIS A 45 9.29 38.17 34.81
C HIS A 45 8.53 37.09 35.58
N LEU A 46 8.97 35.82 35.50
CA LEU A 46 8.34 34.72 36.23
C LEU A 46 8.44 34.87 37.76
N GLN A 47 9.53 35.43 38.27
CA GLN A 47 9.71 35.67 39.71
C GLN A 47 8.85 36.81 40.23
N HIS A 48 8.65 37.85 39.41
CA HIS A 48 7.86 39.03 39.76
C HIS A 48 6.37 38.89 39.45
N SER A 49 5.96 37.87 38.69
CA SER A 49 4.56 37.58 38.36
C SER A 49 3.86 36.64 39.36
N ARG A 50 4.33 36.57 40.62
CA ARG A 50 3.64 35.79 41.67
C ARG A 50 2.29 36.40 42.02
N THR A 51 1.27 36.05 41.26
CA THR A 51 -0.14 36.14 41.66
C THR A 51 -0.64 34.75 42.07
N ASP A 52 -1.66 34.68 42.94
CA ASP A 52 -2.32 33.42 43.35
C ASP A 52 -3.00 32.65 42.19
N SER A 53 -2.87 33.15 40.96
CA SER A 53 -3.34 32.56 39.72
C SER A 53 -2.17 32.03 38.87
N ILE A 54 -2.33 30.84 38.30
CA ILE A 54 -1.38 30.17 37.39
C ILE A 54 -1.46 30.82 35.98
N ILE A 55 -1.40 32.14 35.90
CA ILE A 55 -1.46 32.88 34.63
C ILE A 55 -0.10 33.54 34.42
N VAL A 56 0.66 33.04 33.45
CA VAL A 56 1.93 33.66 33.04
C VAL A 56 1.61 35.02 32.39
N GLN A 57 2.14 36.11 32.95
CA GLN A 57 1.96 37.43 32.36
C GLN A 57 2.66 37.50 30.99
N LYS A 58 1.91 37.87 29.95
CA LYS A 58 2.42 38.09 28.59
C LYS A 58 3.29 39.35 28.43
N THR A 59 3.79 39.91 29.54
CA THR A 59 4.47 41.21 29.62
C THR A 59 5.96 41.14 29.29
N CYS A 60 6.52 39.94 29.09
CA CYS A 60 7.91 39.76 28.67
C CYS A 60 8.12 40.17 27.20
N CYS A 61 8.26 41.48 26.96
CA CYS A 61 8.48 42.08 25.65
C CYS A 61 9.87 41.73 25.11
N SER A 62 9.91 40.71 24.25
CA SER A 62 11.11 40.28 23.51
C SER A 62 10.84 40.19 22.02
N HIS A 63 9.92 41.04 21.55
CA HIS A 63 9.46 41.07 20.17
C HIS A 63 9.39 42.53 19.71
N CYS A 64 9.67 42.77 18.44
CA CYS A 64 9.50 44.05 17.78
C CYS A 64 8.86 43.82 16.41
N ALA A 65 7.72 44.47 16.15
CA ALA A 65 7.01 44.34 14.88
C ALA A 65 7.88 44.80 13.69
N ILE A 66 8.64 45.89 13.86
CA ILE A 66 9.56 46.42 12.84
C ILE A 66 10.68 45.42 12.55
N CYS A 67 11.30 44.83 13.59
CA CYS A 67 12.33 43.81 13.40
C CYS A 67 11.77 42.57 12.68
N THR A 68 10.50 42.25 12.92
CA THR A 68 9.82 41.11 12.30
C THR A 68 9.56 41.34 10.81
N GLU A 69 9.07 42.54 10.46
CA GLU A 69 8.81 42.92 9.07
C GLU A 69 10.11 43.03 8.25
N LEU A 70 11.19 43.55 8.84
CA LEU A 70 12.48 43.69 8.18
C LEU A 70 13.27 42.37 8.08
N GLY A 71 12.96 41.37 8.92
CA GLY A 71 13.78 40.18 9.09
C GLY A 71 15.15 40.43 9.74
N THR A 72 15.43 41.66 10.16
CA THR A 72 16.68 42.08 10.81
C THR A 72 16.41 42.99 12.01
N VAL A 73 17.38 43.15 12.91
CA VAL A 73 17.24 44.09 14.04
C VAL A 73 17.19 45.52 13.51
N CYS A 74 16.16 46.30 13.88
CA CYS A 74 16.05 47.70 13.50
C CYS A 74 16.96 48.61 14.37
N ASP A 75 17.28 49.81 13.89
CA ASP A 75 18.18 50.75 14.56
C ASP A 75 17.79 51.00 16.03
N ALA A 76 16.51 51.30 16.28
CA ALA A 76 16.00 51.53 17.64
C ALA A 76 16.19 50.33 18.59
N CYS A 77 16.22 49.11 18.06
CA CYS A 77 16.48 47.92 18.85
C CYS A 77 17.97 47.63 18.99
N SER A 78 18.76 47.94 17.96
CA SER A 78 20.23 47.88 18.00
C SER A 78 20.77 48.83 19.06
N ASP A 79 20.24 50.05 19.14
CA ASP A 79 20.60 51.06 20.14
C ASP A 79 20.29 50.61 21.58
N LYS A 80 19.27 49.76 21.76
CA LYS A 80 18.93 49.12 23.05
C LYS A 80 19.82 47.91 23.39
N GLY A 81 20.71 47.49 22.48
CA GLY A 81 21.59 46.33 22.65
C GLY A 81 21.01 44.99 22.21
N HIS A 82 19.92 44.96 21.43
CA HIS A 82 19.41 43.72 20.84
C HIS A 82 20.26 43.28 19.65
N THR A 83 20.53 41.97 19.53
CA THR A 83 21.36 41.40 18.44
C THR A 83 20.65 40.36 17.56
N VAL A 84 19.44 39.94 17.94
CA VAL A 84 18.66 38.90 17.24
C VAL A 84 17.19 39.32 17.11
N THR A 85 16.49 38.77 16.12
CA THR A 85 15.06 39.07 15.85
C THR A 85 14.13 38.04 16.47
N GLU A 86 14.59 36.79 16.61
CA GLU A 86 13.81 35.67 17.11
C GLU A 86 13.43 35.89 18.58
N PRO A 87 12.13 36.03 18.92
CA PRO A 87 11.73 36.37 20.28
C PRO A 87 12.25 35.41 21.33
N ALA A 88 12.39 34.13 20.97
CA ALA A 88 12.85 33.10 21.87
C ALA A 88 14.32 33.22 22.29
N LEU A 89 15.16 33.80 21.42
CA LEU A 89 16.58 34.03 21.65
C LEU A 89 16.87 35.47 22.06
N ARG A 90 15.90 36.36 21.86
CA ARG A 90 16.03 37.79 22.12
C ARG A 90 15.84 38.10 23.61
N PRO A 91 16.74 38.86 24.26
CA PRO A 91 16.51 39.38 25.61
C PRO A 91 15.23 40.20 25.67
N CYS A 92 14.56 40.29 26.83
CA CYS A 92 13.44 41.23 26.97
C CYS A 92 13.92 42.63 27.33
N ASP A 93 13.15 43.64 26.93
CA ASP A 93 13.48 45.06 27.15
C ASP A 93 13.77 45.37 28.63
N SER A 94 12.94 44.85 29.56
CA SER A 94 13.16 45.09 31.00
C SER A 94 14.45 44.48 31.55
N CYS A 95 14.86 43.30 31.08
CA CYS A 95 16.15 42.73 31.51
C CYS A 95 17.33 43.55 30.98
N LEU A 96 17.24 44.05 29.74
CA LEU A 96 18.26 44.93 29.17
C LEU A 96 18.34 46.27 29.92
N GLU A 97 17.20 46.89 30.21
CA GLU A 97 17.13 48.16 30.96
C GLU A 97 17.68 48.03 32.39
N LYS A 98 17.48 46.87 33.04
CA LYS A 98 18.04 46.57 34.37
C LYS A 98 19.51 46.11 34.32
N GLU A 99 20.11 45.97 33.14
CA GLU A 99 21.45 45.43 32.93
C GLU A 99 21.66 44.04 33.56
N ILE A 100 20.63 43.20 33.56
CA ILE A 100 20.69 41.82 34.08
C ILE A 100 20.68 40.79 32.96
N GLN A 101 21.23 39.61 33.23
CA GLN A 101 21.18 38.50 32.29
C GLN A 101 19.73 38.00 32.10
N CYS A 102 19.21 38.09 30.88
CA CYS A 102 17.91 37.55 30.53
C CYS A 102 17.98 36.03 30.34
N ILE A 103 17.41 35.26 31.27
CA ILE A 103 17.37 33.79 31.22
C ILE A 103 15.97 33.35 30.79
N LYS A 104 15.87 32.54 29.72
CA LYS A 104 14.61 32.03 29.18
C LYS A 104 14.68 30.55 28.85
N ALA A 105 13.52 29.89 28.86
CA ALA A 105 13.34 28.60 28.21
C ALA A 105 12.97 28.82 26.72
N ALA A 106 13.75 28.23 25.82
CA ALA A 106 13.44 28.20 24.40
C ALA A 106 12.96 26.79 24.02
N VAL A 107 11.79 26.71 23.39
CA VAL A 107 11.33 25.48 22.75
C VAL A 107 11.98 25.42 21.38
N VAL A 108 12.78 24.39 21.12
CA VAL A 108 13.47 24.20 19.83
C VAL A 108 12.94 23.00 19.06
N CYS A 109 12.14 22.15 19.70
CA CYS A 109 11.50 21.02 19.06
C CYS A 109 10.16 20.70 19.68
N VAL A 110 9.23 20.23 18.85
CA VAL A 110 7.94 19.69 19.31
C VAL A 110 7.80 18.27 18.79
N SER A 111 7.57 17.35 19.73
CA SER A 111 7.32 15.94 19.44
C SER A 111 5.87 15.60 19.71
N GLU A 112 5.15 15.19 18.68
CA GLU A 112 3.77 14.73 18.79
C GLU A 112 3.64 13.28 18.33
N ASP A 113 2.58 12.62 18.81
CA ASP A 113 2.21 11.32 18.29
C ASP A 113 1.79 11.43 16.81
N SER A 114 1.65 10.28 16.16
CA SER A 114 1.34 10.25 14.73
C SER A 114 -0.18 10.25 14.43
N GLU A 115 -1.02 10.78 15.32
CA GLU A 115 -2.44 11.03 15.03
C GLU A 115 -2.59 12.01 13.86
N SER A 116 -3.68 11.92 13.09
CA SER A 116 -3.86 12.71 11.86
C SER A 116 -3.84 14.22 12.12
N ARG A 117 -4.47 14.70 13.20
CA ARG A 117 -4.48 16.12 13.58
C ARG A 117 -3.08 16.62 13.96
N ASN A 118 -2.33 15.82 14.71
CA ASN A 118 -0.98 16.14 15.16
C ASN A 118 -0.01 16.18 13.97
N SER A 119 -0.10 15.19 13.08
CA SER A 119 0.65 15.19 11.83
C SER A 119 0.30 16.38 10.94
N GLY A 120 -0.98 16.79 10.88
CA GLY A 120 -1.40 17.99 10.16
C GLY A 120 -0.81 19.26 10.76
N ALA A 121 -0.79 19.38 12.08
CA ALA A 121 -0.26 20.52 12.79
C ALA A 121 1.28 20.64 12.65
N GLN A 122 1.99 19.50 12.69
CA GLN A 122 3.42 19.47 12.41
C GLN A 122 3.74 19.90 10.97
N LYS A 123 2.92 19.52 9.98
CA LYS A 123 3.08 19.98 8.59
C LYS A 123 2.88 21.48 8.45
N GLU A 124 1.91 22.03 9.20
CA GLU A 124 1.68 23.48 9.22
C GLU A 124 2.86 24.22 9.85
N LEU A 125 3.46 23.68 10.91
CA LEU A 125 4.69 24.23 11.50
C LEU A 125 5.86 24.22 10.51
N VAL A 126 6.06 23.12 9.76
CA VAL A 126 7.07 23.09 8.68
C VAL A 126 6.81 24.19 7.66
N ARG A 127 5.56 24.33 7.21
CA ARG A 127 5.15 25.36 6.23
C ARG A 127 5.48 26.77 6.73
N VAL A 128 5.13 27.08 7.98
CA VAL A 128 5.40 28.39 8.58
C VAL A 128 6.89 28.68 8.71
N ASN A 129 7.70 27.68 9.03
CA ASN A 129 9.16 27.82 9.10
C ASN A 129 9.77 28.03 7.72
N ASP A 130 9.34 27.27 6.71
CA ASP A 130 9.81 27.39 5.33
C ASP A 130 9.44 28.77 4.73
N GLU A 131 8.25 29.26 5.04
CA GLU A 131 7.77 30.60 4.64
C GLU A 131 8.36 31.73 5.49
N GLN A 132 9.06 31.41 6.59
CA GLN A 132 9.55 32.36 7.60
C GLN A 132 8.46 33.34 8.08
N SER A 133 7.20 32.89 8.12
CA SER A 133 6.04 33.77 8.32
C SER A 133 5.74 34.07 9.79
N ASP A 134 6.35 33.36 10.73
CA ASP A 134 6.21 33.58 12.17
C ASP A 134 7.52 33.40 12.94
N LEU A 135 8.13 34.51 13.36
CA LEU A 135 9.38 34.48 14.12
C LEU A 135 9.26 33.78 15.49
N PHE A 136 8.05 33.67 16.07
CA PHE A 136 7.86 32.94 17.33
C PHE A 136 8.04 31.43 17.17
N LEU A 137 7.92 30.92 15.94
CA LEU A 137 8.01 29.49 15.62
C LEU A 137 9.29 29.13 14.86
N SER A 138 10.01 30.14 14.36
CA SER A 138 11.19 30.02 13.49
C SER A 138 12.28 29.04 13.97
N ILE A 139 12.48 28.90 15.29
CA ILE A 139 13.50 28.01 15.85
C ILE A 139 12.98 26.61 16.21
N ILE A 140 11.70 26.34 16.02
CA ILE A 140 11.03 25.11 16.45
C ILE A 140 11.01 24.10 15.32
N SER A 141 11.63 22.94 15.52
CA SER A 141 11.55 21.83 14.58
C SER A 141 10.49 20.79 15.01
N PRO A 142 9.50 20.47 14.16
CA PRO A 142 8.61 19.35 14.43
C PRO A 142 9.37 18.03 14.24
N ILE A 143 9.29 17.15 15.23
CA ILE A 143 9.82 15.78 15.14
C ILE A 143 8.69 14.78 15.39
N PRO A 144 8.58 13.70 14.62
CA PRO A 144 7.61 12.66 14.92
C PRO A 144 8.04 11.89 16.16
N ASP A 145 7.08 11.45 16.98
CA ASP A 145 7.37 10.50 18.05
C ASP A 145 7.98 9.21 17.49
N GLY A 146 9.26 9.00 17.80
CA GLY A 146 10.04 7.86 17.33
C GLY A 146 9.52 6.51 17.82
N VAL A 147 8.93 6.45 19.02
CA VAL A 147 8.35 5.22 19.59
C VAL A 147 7.08 4.87 18.83
N HIS A 148 6.18 5.82 18.62
CA HIS A 148 4.97 5.60 17.82
C HIS A 148 5.30 5.25 16.36
N GLY A 149 6.25 5.95 15.75
CA GLY A 149 6.75 5.66 14.40
C GLY A 149 7.30 4.23 14.29
N SER A 150 8.12 3.81 15.25
CA SER A 150 8.73 2.48 15.27
C SER A 150 7.70 1.37 15.50
N LYS A 151 6.73 1.57 16.42
CA LYS A 151 5.61 0.64 16.63
C LYS A 151 4.79 0.45 15.35
N ARG A 152 4.47 1.53 14.64
CA ARG A 152 3.75 1.46 13.35
C ARG A 152 4.56 0.72 12.28
N LYS A 153 5.87 0.99 12.17
CA LYS A 153 6.75 0.25 11.24
C LYS A 153 6.81 -1.24 11.57
N ARG A 154 6.98 -1.62 12.83
CA ARG A 154 6.94 -3.03 13.28
C ARG A 154 5.60 -3.68 12.95
N GLN A 155 4.49 -3.00 13.21
CA GLN A 155 3.16 -3.51 12.88
C GLN A 155 3.03 -3.77 11.37
N SER A 156 3.49 -2.84 10.54
CA SER A 156 3.52 -3.00 9.08
C SER A 156 4.41 -4.18 8.67
N PHE A 157 5.64 -4.24 9.18
CA PHE A 157 6.59 -5.33 8.93
C PHE A 157 6.07 -6.71 9.36
N SER A 158 5.15 -6.77 10.33
CA SER A 158 4.51 -8.02 10.74
C SER A 158 3.31 -8.42 9.88
N ASN A 159 2.60 -7.47 9.27
CA ASN A 159 1.36 -7.72 8.54
C ASN A 159 1.55 -7.74 7.03
N TRP A 160 2.61 -7.11 6.51
CA TRP A 160 2.85 -6.94 5.09
C TRP A 160 4.26 -7.43 4.74
N PHE A 161 4.39 -8.01 3.56
CA PHE A 161 5.70 -8.23 2.96
C PHE A 161 6.18 -6.90 2.37
N LEU A 162 7.11 -6.24 3.06
CA LEU A 162 7.70 -4.97 2.65
C LEU A 162 8.70 -5.22 1.52
N LEU A 163 8.72 -4.35 0.50
CA LEU A 163 9.69 -4.40 -0.58
C LEU A 163 10.88 -3.50 -0.24
N VAL A 164 12.06 -4.09 -0.07
CA VAL A 164 13.31 -3.39 0.22
C VAL A 164 14.38 -3.92 -0.74
N ASN A 165 14.95 -3.03 -1.57
CA ASN A 165 15.98 -3.38 -2.57
C ASN A 165 15.57 -4.57 -3.46
N ASN A 166 14.32 -4.61 -3.93
CA ASN A 166 13.72 -5.71 -4.70
C ASN A 166 13.51 -7.03 -3.93
N TYR A 167 13.79 -7.07 -2.62
CA TYR A 167 13.50 -8.22 -1.76
C TYR A 167 12.24 -8.00 -0.94
N ARG A 168 11.46 -9.07 -0.75
CA ARG A 168 10.29 -9.07 0.13
C ARG A 168 10.69 -9.54 1.53
N ILE A 169 10.46 -8.67 2.52
CA ILE A 169 10.76 -8.95 3.93
C ILE A 169 9.50 -8.89 4.79
N ASN A 170 9.37 -9.81 5.73
CA ASN A 170 8.32 -9.82 6.76
C ASN A 170 8.86 -10.40 8.07
N LEU A 171 8.28 -9.98 9.20
CA LEU A 171 8.66 -10.48 10.53
C LEU A 171 8.57 -12.01 10.65
N VAL A 172 7.67 -12.67 9.91
CA VAL A 172 7.55 -14.14 9.92
C VAL A 172 8.82 -14.81 9.40
N GLN A 173 9.52 -14.24 8.43
CA GLN A 173 10.78 -14.79 7.92
C GLN A 173 11.86 -14.78 9.01
N LEU A 174 11.88 -13.74 9.86
CA LEU A 174 12.76 -13.72 11.02
C LEU A 174 12.38 -14.80 12.04
N ARG A 175 11.08 -15.09 12.19
CA ARG A 175 10.59 -16.21 13.00
C ARG A 175 11.01 -17.57 12.42
N GLU A 176 11.00 -17.74 11.10
CA GLU A 176 11.49 -18.97 10.48
C GLU A 176 12.97 -19.16 10.77
N LEU A 177 13.81 -18.14 10.54
CA LEU A 177 15.24 -18.20 10.83
C LEU A 177 15.54 -18.46 12.31
N ARG A 178 14.79 -17.83 13.21
CA ARG A 178 14.90 -18.09 14.65
C ARG A 178 14.62 -19.55 15.01
N ASN A 179 13.72 -20.21 14.28
CA ASN A 179 13.33 -21.60 14.53
C ASN A 179 14.05 -22.59 13.62
N ASP A 180 14.93 -22.12 12.74
CA ASP A 180 15.78 -22.95 11.91
C ASP A 180 16.79 -23.69 12.78
N HIS A 181 16.92 -25.00 12.60
CA HIS A 181 17.78 -25.84 13.44
C HIS A 181 19.24 -25.36 13.46
N ALA A 182 19.77 -24.84 12.35
CA ALA A 182 21.15 -24.36 12.25
C ALA A 182 21.37 -23.00 12.95
N LEU A 183 20.32 -22.19 13.09
CA LEU A 183 20.40 -20.84 13.65
C LEU A 183 19.77 -20.71 15.04
N HIS A 184 18.97 -21.69 15.47
CA HIS A 184 18.17 -21.61 16.68
C HIS A 184 19.00 -21.28 17.93
N SER A 185 20.12 -22.00 18.12
CA SER A 185 21.00 -21.80 19.27
C SER A 185 21.67 -20.42 19.31
N LYS A 186 21.81 -19.75 18.15
CA LYS A 186 22.39 -18.41 18.03
C LYS A 186 21.34 -17.31 18.17
N LEU A 187 20.17 -17.49 17.56
CA LEU A 187 19.14 -16.47 17.48
C LEU A 187 18.13 -16.51 18.64
N ALA A 188 17.71 -17.69 19.10
CA ALA A 188 16.67 -17.79 20.13
C ALA A 188 17.00 -17.10 21.47
N PRO A 189 18.27 -17.05 21.93
CA PRO A 189 18.64 -16.30 23.13
C PRO A 189 18.56 -14.77 22.98
N LEU A 190 18.69 -14.25 21.75
CA LEU A 190 18.73 -12.81 21.45
C LEU A 190 17.42 -12.27 20.91
N LEU A 191 16.64 -13.15 20.28
CA LEU A 191 15.31 -12.86 19.75
C LEU A 191 14.32 -13.73 20.50
N PRO A 192 13.66 -13.24 21.55
CA PRO A 192 12.61 -14.00 22.19
C PRO A 192 11.42 -14.20 21.24
N LEU A 193 10.61 -15.22 21.51
CA LEU A 193 9.47 -15.53 20.65
C LEU A 193 8.42 -14.41 20.63
N SER A 194 8.32 -13.61 21.71
CA SER A 194 7.49 -12.40 21.79
C SER A 194 7.85 -11.40 20.70
N ALA A 195 9.14 -11.16 20.48
CA ALA A 195 9.69 -10.25 19.47
C ALA A 195 9.11 -10.51 18.09
N VAL A 196 9.16 -11.78 17.67
CA VAL A 196 8.82 -12.21 16.31
C VAL A 196 7.35 -12.63 16.13
N ARG A 197 6.51 -12.50 17.17
CA ARG A 197 5.06 -12.80 17.10
C ARG A 197 4.18 -11.58 16.83
N ASN A 198 4.66 -10.38 17.20
CA ASN A 198 3.89 -9.13 17.25
C ASN A 198 2.49 -9.32 17.89
N ARG A 199 2.46 -9.88 19.11
CA ARG A 199 1.22 -10.05 19.90
C ARG A 199 0.88 -8.79 20.67
N ASP A 200 1.87 -8.21 21.35
CA ASP A 200 1.75 -6.92 22.00
C ASP A 200 2.19 -5.82 21.02
N ARG A 201 1.24 -4.93 20.69
CA ARG A 201 1.45 -3.81 19.75
C ARG A 201 2.03 -2.58 20.43
N GLN A 202 2.04 -2.54 21.76
CA GLN A 202 2.62 -1.45 22.55
C GLN A 202 4.06 -1.73 22.96
N ASP A 203 4.51 -2.98 22.84
CA ASP A 203 5.85 -3.41 23.18
C ASP A 203 6.93 -2.78 22.28
N VAL A 204 7.79 -2.00 22.92
CA VAL A 204 8.92 -1.28 22.32
C VAL A 204 10.21 -2.11 22.43
N GLU A 205 10.36 -2.95 23.45
CA GLU A 205 11.58 -3.75 23.69
C GLU A 205 11.85 -4.68 22.52
N SER A 206 10.80 -5.35 22.03
CA SER A 206 10.89 -6.18 20.82
C SER A 206 11.47 -5.47 19.59
N ILE A 207 11.27 -4.15 19.46
CA ILE A 207 11.83 -3.38 18.33
C ILE A 207 13.35 -3.34 18.47
N MET A 208 13.85 -3.14 19.69
CA MET A 208 15.27 -3.13 20.01
C MET A 208 15.89 -4.52 19.82
N GLU A 209 15.19 -5.57 20.25
CA GLU A 209 15.63 -6.96 20.09
C GLU A 209 15.79 -7.34 18.61
N ILE A 210 14.77 -7.06 17.78
CA ILE A 210 14.80 -7.32 16.33
C ILE A 210 15.89 -6.52 15.63
N SER A 211 16.13 -5.28 16.10
CA SER A 211 17.11 -4.37 15.50
C SER A 211 18.52 -4.52 16.10
N SER A 212 18.73 -5.50 16.97
CA SER A 212 19.99 -5.70 17.66
C SER A 212 21.14 -5.91 16.66
N PRO A 213 22.28 -5.19 16.82
CA PRO A 213 23.45 -5.37 15.97
C PRO A 213 23.96 -6.81 15.94
N LEU A 214 23.85 -7.53 17.06
CA LEU A 214 24.28 -8.92 17.16
C LEU A 214 23.37 -9.86 16.36
N VAL A 215 22.05 -9.62 16.39
CA VAL A 215 21.09 -10.35 15.55
C VAL A 215 21.42 -10.12 14.08
N ARG A 216 21.62 -8.86 13.66
CA ARG A 216 21.98 -8.52 12.29
C ARG A 216 23.26 -9.24 11.86
N LYS A 217 24.30 -9.24 12.70
CA LYS A 217 25.55 -9.94 12.42
C LYS A 217 25.33 -11.44 12.21
N ILE A 218 24.61 -12.11 13.10
CA ILE A 218 24.32 -13.54 12.96
C ILE A 218 23.57 -13.83 11.65
N LEU A 219 22.58 -13.01 11.31
CA LEU A 219 21.84 -13.15 10.06
C LEU A 219 22.76 -12.98 8.84
N THR A 220 23.59 -11.93 8.82
CA THR A 220 24.54 -11.68 7.72
C THR A 220 25.55 -12.81 7.55
N ASP A 221 26.10 -13.34 8.65
CA ASP A 221 27.17 -14.34 8.61
C ASP A 221 26.64 -15.76 8.30
N ASN A 222 25.35 -16.05 8.57
CA ASN A 222 24.85 -17.43 8.55
C ASN A 222 23.60 -17.65 7.67
N ALA A 223 22.74 -16.65 7.46
CA ALA A 223 21.48 -16.82 6.73
C ALA A 223 21.67 -16.55 5.23
N LYS A 224 22.05 -17.60 4.48
CA LYS A 224 22.22 -17.51 3.01
C LYS A 224 20.90 -17.42 2.24
N THR A 225 19.87 -18.10 2.71
CA THR A 225 18.57 -18.18 2.04
C THR A 225 17.48 -18.27 3.09
N VAL A 226 16.31 -17.68 2.79
CA VAL A 226 15.15 -17.72 3.68
C VAL A 226 13.95 -18.21 2.89
N THR A 227 13.41 -19.36 3.29
CA THR A 227 12.20 -19.91 2.70
C THR A 227 11.05 -19.73 3.67
N HIS A 228 9.93 -19.23 3.17
CA HIS A 228 8.70 -19.11 3.95
C HIS A 228 7.54 -19.69 3.14
N THR A 229 6.82 -20.62 3.75
CA THR A 229 5.62 -21.22 3.17
C THR A 229 4.44 -20.27 3.35
N VAL A 230 3.88 -19.78 2.23
CA VAL A 230 2.75 -18.84 2.23
C VAL A 230 1.42 -19.56 2.51
N VAL A 231 1.20 -20.72 1.88
CA VAL A 231 0.04 -21.59 2.10
C VAL A 231 0.49 -23.06 2.00
N PRO A 232 0.13 -23.94 2.95
CA PRO A 232 -0.57 -23.62 4.19
C PRO A 232 0.30 -22.78 5.13
N GLU A 233 -0.32 -21.83 5.81
CA GLU A 233 0.33 -21.01 6.82
C GLU A 233 0.80 -21.88 8.00
N LYS A 234 1.93 -21.54 8.62
CA LYS A 234 2.51 -22.34 9.73
C LYS A 234 2.08 -21.84 11.10
N TYR A 235 1.91 -20.53 11.27
CA TYR A 235 1.81 -19.96 12.61
C TYR A 235 0.51 -19.22 12.92
N ARG A 236 -0.11 -18.56 11.93
CA ARG A 236 -1.37 -17.81 12.08
C ARG A 236 -2.46 -18.46 11.24
N LEU A 237 -2.82 -19.68 11.64
CA LEU A 237 -3.81 -20.52 10.98
C LEU A 237 -5.21 -19.91 11.01
N ARG A 238 -5.89 -20.02 9.89
CA ARG A 238 -7.30 -19.68 9.63
C ARG A 238 -7.88 -20.75 8.70
N GLU A 239 -9.20 -20.80 8.62
CA GLU A 239 -9.91 -21.76 7.76
C GLU A 239 -9.48 -21.65 6.29
N ASP A 240 -9.17 -20.43 5.83
CA ASP A 240 -8.79 -20.13 4.46
C ASP A 240 -7.29 -20.31 4.16
N ASN A 241 -6.44 -20.62 5.14
CA ASN A 241 -4.99 -20.74 4.90
C ASN A 241 -4.33 -21.95 5.57
N LYS A 242 -5.11 -22.85 6.17
CA LYS A 242 -4.60 -24.06 6.82
C LYS A 242 -4.29 -25.18 5.82
N SER A 243 -3.67 -26.25 6.33
CA SER A 243 -3.46 -27.47 5.54
C SER A 243 -4.78 -28.01 4.99
N GLY A 244 -4.76 -28.45 3.74
CA GLY A 244 -5.94 -28.97 3.03
C GLY A 244 -6.80 -27.94 2.32
N VAL A 245 -6.46 -26.64 2.36
CA VAL A 245 -7.08 -25.59 1.52
C VAL A 245 -6.89 -25.92 0.04
N PHE A 246 -5.70 -26.37 -0.33
CA PHE A 246 -5.44 -27.02 -1.62
C PHE A 246 -5.43 -28.53 -1.44
N LYS A 247 -6.05 -29.25 -2.38
CA LYS A 247 -6.09 -30.71 -2.47
C LYS A 247 -5.10 -31.22 -3.51
N ALA A 248 -5.07 -30.60 -4.68
CA ALA A 248 -4.12 -30.91 -5.74
C ALA A 248 -3.76 -29.65 -6.55
N PRO A 249 -2.97 -28.72 -5.97
CA PRO A 249 -2.54 -27.52 -6.68
C PRO A 249 -1.58 -27.91 -7.81
N ILE A 250 -1.84 -27.48 -9.05
CA ILE A 250 -1.04 -27.90 -10.22
C ILE A 250 -0.41 -26.72 -10.98
N GLY A 251 -1.17 -25.64 -11.20
CA GLY A 251 -0.74 -24.49 -11.96
C GLY A 251 -0.72 -23.24 -11.09
N THR A 252 0.24 -22.36 -11.33
CA THR A 252 0.31 -21.07 -10.65
C THR A 252 0.65 -19.96 -11.61
N CYS A 253 0.14 -18.76 -11.35
CA CYS A 253 0.57 -17.56 -12.06
C CYS A 253 0.53 -16.33 -11.14
N MET A 254 1.34 -15.34 -11.50
CA MET A 254 1.38 -14.06 -10.78
C MET A 254 0.26 -13.16 -11.28
N GLY A 255 -0.51 -12.60 -10.34
CA GLY A 255 -1.49 -11.56 -10.60
C GLY A 255 -0.98 -10.16 -10.22
N LEU A 256 -1.83 -9.16 -10.49
CA LEU A 256 -1.60 -7.78 -10.05
C LEU A 256 -1.41 -7.69 -8.53
N LEU A 257 -0.63 -6.70 -8.09
CA LEU A 257 -0.44 -6.34 -6.68
C LEU A 257 0.13 -7.49 -5.80
N GLY A 258 0.80 -8.47 -6.41
CA GLY A 258 1.40 -9.60 -5.70
C GLY A 258 0.39 -10.67 -5.26
N HIS A 259 -0.76 -10.76 -5.93
CA HIS A 259 -1.59 -11.96 -5.83
C HIS A 259 -0.94 -13.13 -6.57
N ILE A 260 -1.18 -14.34 -6.08
CA ILE A 260 -0.80 -15.58 -6.77
C ILE A 260 -2.09 -16.33 -7.04
N PHE A 261 -2.31 -16.75 -8.28
CA PHE A 261 -3.39 -17.64 -8.61
C PHE A 261 -2.90 -19.08 -8.63
N VAL A 262 -3.73 -20.00 -8.14
CA VAL A 262 -3.41 -21.42 -8.00
C VAL A 262 -4.57 -22.26 -8.50
N SER A 263 -4.39 -23.05 -9.55
CA SER A 263 -5.38 -24.02 -10.01
C SER A 263 -5.30 -25.31 -9.18
N ASP A 264 -6.47 -25.87 -8.84
CA ASP A 264 -6.61 -27.12 -8.10
C ASP A 264 -7.51 -28.08 -8.87
N VAL A 265 -6.89 -29.15 -9.40
CA VAL A 265 -7.57 -30.09 -10.29
C VAL A 265 -8.61 -30.94 -9.57
N VAL A 266 -8.39 -31.26 -8.30
CA VAL A 266 -9.32 -32.09 -7.51
C VAL A 266 -10.54 -31.28 -7.09
N GLN A 267 -10.34 -29.99 -6.80
CA GLN A 267 -11.43 -29.13 -6.36
C GLN A 267 -12.18 -28.44 -7.51
N GLY A 268 -11.68 -28.51 -8.75
CA GLY A 268 -12.29 -27.84 -9.90
C GLY A 268 -12.31 -26.32 -9.74
N LYS A 269 -11.27 -25.76 -9.12
CA LYS A 269 -11.20 -24.35 -8.72
C LYS A 269 -9.89 -23.71 -9.10
N VAL A 270 -9.93 -22.39 -9.28
CA VAL A 270 -8.73 -21.55 -9.20
C VAL A 270 -8.87 -20.63 -8.00
N TYR A 271 -7.85 -20.62 -7.15
CA TYR A 271 -7.77 -19.79 -5.97
C TYR A 271 -6.93 -18.56 -6.23
N LYS A 272 -7.27 -17.48 -5.54
CA LYS A 272 -6.47 -16.26 -5.41
C LYS A 272 -5.85 -16.24 -4.02
N VAL A 273 -4.54 -16.17 -3.95
CA VAL A 273 -3.75 -16.04 -2.73
C VAL A 273 -3.24 -14.61 -2.64
N ARG A 274 -3.60 -13.91 -1.56
CA ARG A 274 -3.03 -12.60 -1.24
C ARG A 274 -1.69 -12.77 -0.52
N ALA A 275 -0.63 -12.96 -1.29
CA ALA A 275 0.71 -13.25 -0.77
C ALA A 275 1.47 -12.00 -0.23
N ASN A 276 0.96 -10.79 -0.47
CA ASN A 276 1.56 -9.55 0.05
C ASN A 276 1.23 -9.27 1.53
N HIS A 277 0.29 -10.01 2.12
CA HIS A 277 -0.16 -9.87 3.49
C HIS A 277 0.15 -11.13 4.30
N TYR A 278 0.43 -10.97 5.59
CA TYR A 278 0.67 -12.05 6.53
C TYR A 278 -0.35 -12.04 7.70
N PRO A 279 -1.07 -13.14 7.95
CA PRO A 279 -1.04 -14.37 7.15
C PRO A 279 -1.70 -14.15 5.78
N ALA A 280 -1.36 -15.00 4.82
CA ALA A 280 -2.00 -14.99 3.52
C ALA A 280 -3.49 -15.31 3.67
N ASN A 281 -4.29 -14.71 2.79
CA ASN A 281 -5.71 -14.98 2.65
C ASN A 281 -5.94 -15.66 1.30
N VAL A 282 -6.76 -16.70 1.30
CA VAL A 282 -7.08 -17.47 0.09
C VAL A 282 -8.58 -17.37 -0.19
N THR A 283 -8.92 -16.99 -1.41
CA THR A 283 -10.31 -16.89 -1.88
C THR A 283 -10.46 -17.67 -3.17
N VAL A 284 -11.66 -18.18 -3.45
CA VAL A 284 -11.97 -18.79 -4.75
C VAL A 284 -12.10 -17.69 -5.79
N GLU A 285 -11.30 -17.77 -6.85
CA GLU A 285 -11.34 -16.84 -7.99
C GLU A 285 -12.28 -17.38 -9.07
N MET A 286 -12.15 -18.65 -9.40
CA MET A 286 -13.01 -19.38 -10.34
C MET A 286 -13.42 -20.72 -9.74
N ASP A 287 -14.61 -21.19 -10.08
CA ASP A 287 -15.22 -22.40 -9.53
C ASP A 287 -16.01 -23.15 -10.61
N ASN A 288 -16.29 -24.43 -10.35
CA ASN A 288 -16.97 -25.36 -11.25
C ASN A 288 -16.22 -25.57 -12.59
N LEU A 289 -14.88 -25.63 -12.51
CA LEU A 289 -14.01 -25.89 -13.66
C LEU A 289 -13.75 -27.40 -13.82
N GLU A 290 -13.68 -27.87 -15.07
CA GLU A 290 -13.37 -29.27 -15.36
C GLU A 290 -11.87 -29.47 -15.57
N HIS A 291 -11.21 -30.02 -14.54
CA HIS A 291 -9.78 -30.32 -14.55
C HIS A 291 -8.89 -29.09 -14.90
N PRO A 292 -8.93 -28.02 -14.07
CA PRO A 292 -8.17 -26.80 -14.31
C PRO A 292 -6.66 -27.00 -14.13
N ILE A 293 -5.88 -26.81 -15.19
CA ILE A 293 -4.41 -26.99 -15.16
C ILE A 293 -3.68 -25.66 -15.30
N GLY A 294 -3.44 -25.21 -16.52
CA GLY A 294 -2.66 -24.01 -16.81
C GLY A 294 -3.45 -22.75 -16.48
N VAL A 295 -2.82 -21.79 -15.81
CA VAL A 295 -3.40 -20.48 -15.52
C VAL A 295 -2.47 -19.38 -15.99
N ALA A 296 -3.01 -18.29 -16.52
CA ALA A 296 -2.25 -17.08 -16.80
C ALA A 296 -3.10 -15.83 -16.65
N VAL A 297 -2.45 -14.69 -16.44
CA VAL A 297 -3.11 -13.39 -16.41
C VAL A 297 -2.54 -12.54 -17.54
N PHE A 298 -3.43 -11.96 -18.35
CA PHE A 298 -3.05 -11.04 -19.42
C PHE A 298 -4.08 -9.91 -19.52
N LYS A 299 -3.62 -8.66 -19.57
CA LYS A 299 -4.46 -7.44 -19.63
C LYS A 299 -5.65 -7.50 -18.66
N ASP A 300 -5.37 -7.84 -17.39
CA ASP A 300 -6.33 -7.94 -16.29
C ASP A 300 -7.42 -9.01 -16.44
N ILE A 301 -7.29 -9.91 -17.41
CA ILE A 301 -8.11 -11.11 -17.53
C ILE A 301 -7.29 -12.30 -17.03
N HIS A 302 -7.91 -13.10 -16.17
CA HIS A 302 -7.39 -14.37 -15.73
C HIS A 302 -7.96 -15.47 -16.63
N TYR A 303 -7.07 -16.29 -17.17
CA TYR A 303 -7.37 -17.43 -18.02
C TYR A 303 -6.96 -18.72 -17.31
N CYS A 304 -7.76 -19.76 -17.50
CA CYS A 304 -7.55 -21.09 -16.96
C CYS A 304 -7.88 -22.13 -18.03
N VAL A 305 -6.95 -23.02 -18.32
CA VAL A 305 -7.19 -24.17 -19.20
C VAL A 305 -8.02 -25.21 -18.46
N GLU A 306 -9.14 -25.64 -19.06
CA GLU A 306 -9.91 -26.82 -18.66
C GLU A 306 -9.56 -27.99 -19.57
N SER A 307 -8.64 -28.84 -19.11
CA SER A 307 -8.03 -29.86 -19.97
C SER A 307 -9.03 -30.89 -20.46
N GLN A 308 -9.94 -31.35 -19.60
CA GLN A 308 -10.93 -32.37 -19.96
C GLN A 308 -12.04 -31.82 -20.87
N ARG A 309 -12.37 -30.54 -20.71
CA ARG A 309 -13.39 -29.87 -21.52
C ARG A 309 -12.86 -29.38 -22.87
N ASN A 310 -11.54 -29.32 -23.05
CA ASN A 310 -10.88 -28.71 -24.21
C ASN A 310 -11.27 -27.23 -24.40
N THR A 311 -11.31 -26.49 -23.30
CA THR A 311 -11.69 -25.06 -23.31
C THR A 311 -10.73 -24.23 -22.46
N ILE A 312 -10.79 -22.91 -22.63
CA ILE A 312 -10.20 -21.96 -21.69
C ILE A 312 -11.33 -21.24 -20.96
N ALA A 313 -11.41 -21.44 -19.66
CA ALA A 313 -12.19 -20.58 -18.78
C ALA A 313 -11.48 -19.24 -18.56
N PHE A 314 -12.23 -18.15 -18.51
CA PHE A 314 -11.68 -16.83 -18.23
C PHE A 314 -12.58 -15.97 -17.36
N LYS A 315 -11.94 -15.03 -16.66
CA LYS A 315 -12.58 -14.07 -15.76
C LYS A 315 -11.84 -12.74 -15.75
N ASP A 316 -12.58 -11.66 -15.93
CA ASP A 316 -12.06 -10.31 -15.78
C ASP A 316 -11.88 -9.94 -14.30
N LEU A 317 -10.65 -9.55 -13.94
CA LEU A 317 -10.27 -9.21 -12.57
C LEU A 317 -10.70 -7.80 -12.16
N THR A 318 -10.98 -6.92 -13.13
CA THR A 318 -11.38 -5.52 -12.90
C THR A 318 -12.89 -5.32 -13.00
N GLY A 319 -13.57 -6.20 -13.75
CA GLY A 319 -14.96 -5.99 -14.17
C GLY A 319 -15.10 -4.83 -15.17
N GLU A 320 -14.00 -4.33 -15.73
CA GLU A 320 -13.96 -3.29 -16.74
C GLU A 320 -13.86 -3.84 -18.15
N THR A 321 -13.27 -5.02 -18.37
CA THR A 321 -13.04 -5.60 -19.69
C THR A 321 -14.20 -6.47 -20.17
N VAL A 322 -14.82 -7.25 -19.26
CA VAL A 322 -16.02 -8.06 -19.53
C VAL A 322 -17.22 -7.36 -18.90
N VAL A 323 -18.17 -6.96 -19.74
CA VAL A 323 -19.27 -6.09 -19.33
C VAL A 323 -20.58 -6.83 -19.22
N ASP A 324 -21.01 -7.02 -17.96
CA ASP A 324 -22.42 -7.25 -17.64
C ASP A 324 -23.16 -5.92 -17.64
N VAL A 325 -23.75 -5.58 -18.79
CA VAL A 325 -24.52 -4.35 -18.99
C VAL A 325 -25.60 -4.19 -17.93
N ASN A 326 -26.14 -5.28 -17.38
CA ASN A 326 -27.18 -5.22 -16.35
C ASN A 326 -26.66 -4.73 -15.00
N LYS A 327 -25.40 -5.04 -14.69
CA LYS A 327 -24.76 -4.74 -13.40
C LYS A 327 -24.04 -3.39 -13.37
N LEU A 328 -23.89 -2.71 -14.51
CA LEU A 328 -23.23 -1.40 -14.55
C LEU A 328 -24.07 -0.28 -13.91
N THR A 329 -23.38 0.67 -13.26
CA THR A 329 -23.97 1.93 -12.79
C THR A 329 -24.16 2.90 -13.96
N VAL A 330 -25.00 3.92 -13.79
CA VAL A 330 -25.25 4.95 -14.83
C VAL A 330 -23.95 5.61 -15.27
N GLU A 331 -23.06 5.97 -14.35
CA GLU A 331 -21.77 6.58 -14.68
C GLU A 331 -20.86 5.64 -15.46
N LYS A 332 -20.77 4.37 -15.07
CA LYS A 332 -19.98 3.35 -15.79
C LYS A 332 -20.54 3.08 -17.19
N LEU A 333 -21.87 3.07 -17.36
CA LEU A 333 -22.52 2.97 -18.67
C LEU A 333 -22.14 4.14 -19.58
N LYS A 334 -22.20 5.37 -19.06
CA LYS A 334 -21.82 6.59 -19.81
C LYS A 334 -20.34 6.57 -20.21
N LYS A 335 -19.45 6.24 -19.26
CA LYS A 335 -18.01 6.12 -19.51
C LYS A 335 -17.76 5.11 -20.64
N LYS A 336 -18.34 3.92 -20.56
CA LYS A 336 -18.14 2.88 -21.58
C LYS A 336 -18.71 3.21 -22.95
N LEU A 337 -19.88 3.85 -23.02
CA LEU A 337 -20.42 4.37 -24.28
C LEU A 337 -19.46 5.39 -24.92
N LYS A 338 -18.80 6.24 -24.12
CA LYS A 338 -17.77 7.17 -24.61
C LYS A 338 -16.53 6.44 -25.09
N ASP A 339 -16.04 5.48 -24.32
CA ASP A 339 -14.84 4.71 -24.64
C ASP A 339 -14.98 3.96 -25.97
N ILE A 340 -16.19 3.47 -26.31
CA ILE A 340 -16.47 2.80 -27.59
C ILE A 340 -16.95 3.74 -28.70
N GLY A 341 -16.94 5.07 -28.50
CA GLY A 341 -17.39 6.04 -29.50
C GLY A 341 -18.88 5.97 -29.84
N ALA A 342 -19.69 5.25 -29.05
CA ALA A 342 -21.15 5.16 -29.21
C ALA A 342 -21.89 6.17 -28.33
N TRP A 343 -21.18 7.14 -27.75
CA TRP A 343 -21.76 8.19 -26.91
C TRP A 343 -22.41 9.28 -27.75
N ASN A 344 -23.59 9.70 -27.31
CA ASN A 344 -24.27 10.89 -27.82
C ASN A 344 -24.61 11.80 -26.63
N GLU A 345 -24.46 13.13 -26.79
CA GLU A 345 -24.79 14.10 -25.74
C GLU A 345 -26.25 14.02 -25.26
N ASP A 346 -27.16 13.57 -26.12
CA ASP A 346 -28.57 13.32 -25.78
C ASP A 346 -28.74 12.22 -24.71
N TYR A 347 -27.71 11.41 -24.47
CA TYR A 347 -27.71 10.33 -23.47
C TYR A 347 -27.46 10.83 -22.05
N LYS A 348 -27.03 12.10 -21.88
CA LYS A 348 -26.61 12.68 -20.59
C LYS A 348 -27.69 12.56 -19.50
N ARG A 349 -28.97 12.66 -19.85
CA ARG A 349 -30.11 12.61 -18.92
C ARG A 349 -31.00 11.37 -19.09
N LYS A 350 -30.57 10.37 -19.87
CA LYS A 350 -31.40 9.18 -20.15
C LYS A 350 -31.37 8.17 -18.98
N PRO A 351 -32.46 7.41 -18.79
CA PRO A 351 -32.56 6.44 -17.70
C PRO A 351 -31.62 5.25 -17.93
N LYS A 352 -31.25 4.57 -16.84
CA LYS A 352 -30.32 3.41 -16.84
C LYS A 352 -30.68 2.38 -17.92
N LYS A 353 -31.96 1.99 -18.01
CA LYS A 353 -32.45 0.99 -18.97
C LYS A 353 -32.17 1.37 -20.44
N TYR A 354 -32.31 2.65 -20.78
CA TYR A 354 -32.02 3.17 -22.12
C TYR A 354 -30.52 3.11 -22.44
N LEU A 355 -29.67 3.50 -21.48
CA LEU A 355 -28.21 3.42 -21.64
C LEU A 355 -27.73 1.96 -21.76
N GLN A 356 -28.37 1.04 -21.05
CA GLN A 356 -28.11 -0.39 -21.16
C GLN A 356 -28.45 -0.93 -22.54
N GLU A 357 -29.61 -0.56 -23.08
CA GLU A 357 -30.03 -0.96 -24.42
C GLU A 357 -29.08 -0.42 -25.50
N LYS A 358 -28.71 0.87 -25.42
CA LYS A 358 -27.77 1.47 -26.38
C LYS A 358 -26.37 0.87 -26.31
N LEU A 359 -25.89 0.56 -25.11
CA LEU A 359 -24.62 -0.12 -24.95
C LEU A 359 -24.66 -1.54 -25.52
N ARG A 360 -25.76 -2.28 -25.34
CA ARG A 360 -25.93 -3.60 -25.97
C ARG A 360 -25.97 -3.51 -27.49
N GLU A 361 -26.72 -2.55 -28.03
CA GLU A 361 -26.84 -2.33 -29.48
C GLU A 361 -25.46 -2.02 -30.10
N ALA A 362 -24.72 -1.07 -29.50
CA ALA A 362 -23.38 -0.70 -29.97
C ALA A 362 -22.40 -1.88 -29.93
N LEU A 363 -22.52 -2.75 -28.93
CA LEU A 363 -21.66 -3.92 -28.79
C LEU A 363 -22.06 -5.04 -29.76
N ASN A 364 -23.35 -5.31 -29.94
CA ASN A 364 -23.85 -6.29 -30.91
C ASN A 364 -23.53 -5.87 -32.35
N ASN A 365 -23.60 -4.58 -32.68
CA ASN A 365 -23.29 -4.08 -34.03
C ASN A 365 -21.80 -4.26 -34.38
N ARG A 366 -20.90 -4.20 -33.40
CA ARG A 366 -19.47 -4.51 -33.59
C ARG A 366 -19.20 -6.01 -33.74
N VAL A 367 -20.00 -6.86 -33.11
CA VAL A 367 -19.88 -8.32 -33.23
C VAL A 367 -20.47 -8.83 -34.55
N ALA A 368 -21.57 -8.23 -35.00
CA ALA A 368 -22.26 -8.62 -36.23
C ALA A 368 -21.49 -8.27 -37.52
N SER A 369 -20.54 -7.35 -37.48
CA SER A 369 -19.65 -7.07 -38.62
C SER A 369 -18.61 -8.16 -38.87
N GLU A 370 -18.48 -9.18 -37.99
CA GLU A 370 -17.33 -10.10 -38.03
C GLU A 370 -17.64 -11.61 -37.99
N THR A 371 -18.88 -12.12 -37.87
CA THR A 371 -19.33 -13.47 -38.37
C THR A 371 -20.77 -13.86 -37.96
N ASN A 372 -21.34 -14.87 -38.64
CA ASN A 372 -22.74 -15.34 -38.59
C ASN A 372 -23.20 -15.94 -37.22
N PRO A 373 -24.48 -15.79 -36.83
CA PRO A 373 -24.96 -16.18 -35.50
C PRO A 373 -25.58 -17.58 -35.45
N THR A 374 -25.34 -18.30 -34.35
CA THR A 374 -26.25 -19.36 -33.89
C THR A 374 -26.43 -19.25 -32.37
N GLN A 375 -27.70 -19.25 -31.93
CA GLN A 375 -28.13 -18.85 -30.59
C GLN A 375 -28.28 -20.05 -29.65
N GLN A 376 -27.76 -19.95 -28.42
CA GLN A 376 -28.34 -20.63 -27.26
C GLN A 376 -28.27 -19.73 -26.01
N THR A 377 -29.42 -19.56 -25.36
CA THR A 377 -29.60 -18.78 -24.13
C THR A 377 -29.53 -19.68 -22.91
N THR A 378 -28.62 -19.39 -21.97
CA THR A 378 -28.75 -19.89 -20.59
C THR A 378 -28.51 -18.77 -19.58
N HIS A 379 -29.52 -18.53 -18.75
CA HIS A 379 -29.43 -17.72 -17.54
C HIS A 379 -28.60 -18.49 -16.49
N ARG A 380 -27.36 -18.10 -16.19
CA ARG A 380 -26.66 -18.65 -15.01
C ARG A 380 -25.77 -17.64 -14.27
N ARG A 381 -25.79 -17.79 -12.94
CA ARG A 381 -25.00 -17.08 -11.92
C ARG A 381 -23.51 -17.19 -12.22
N ASN A 382 -22.75 -16.10 -12.05
CA ASN A 382 -21.29 -15.96 -11.91
C ASN A 382 -20.43 -17.22 -12.22
N LEU A 383 -20.59 -17.82 -13.39
CA LEU A 383 -19.73 -18.89 -13.90
C LEU A 383 -18.62 -18.22 -14.73
N PRO A 384 -17.42 -18.79 -14.76
CA PRO A 384 -16.40 -18.37 -15.70
C PRO A 384 -16.92 -18.48 -17.14
N LEU A 385 -16.51 -17.54 -17.99
CA LEU A 385 -16.78 -17.60 -19.42
C LEU A 385 -15.82 -18.59 -20.06
N HIS A 386 -16.21 -19.23 -21.17
CA HIS A 386 -15.38 -20.25 -21.83
C HIS A 386 -15.06 -19.83 -23.25
N ILE A 387 -13.84 -20.16 -23.67
CA ILE A 387 -13.39 -20.16 -25.06
C ILE A 387 -13.30 -21.63 -25.45
N ASP A 388 -14.13 -22.06 -26.39
CA ASP A 388 -14.11 -23.42 -26.89
C ASP A 388 -13.02 -23.55 -27.97
N PHE A 389 -12.24 -24.62 -27.91
CA PHE A 389 -11.31 -24.94 -28.98
C PHE A 389 -12.00 -25.76 -30.07
N ASP A 390 -11.64 -25.50 -31.33
CA ASP A 390 -12.02 -26.37 -32.44
C ASP A 390 -11.39 -27.76 -32.27
N ARG A 391 -11.90 -28.75 -33.02
CA ARG A 391 -11.66 -30.20 -32.85
C ARG A 391 -10.18 -30.67 -32.78
N GLU A 392 -9.21 -29.79 -33.09
CA GLU A 392 -7.79 -30.10 -33.14
C GLU A 392 -7.04 -29.95 -31.80
N ILE A 393 -7.42 -29.00 -30.93
CA ILE A 393 -6.73 -28.82 -29.64
C ILE A 393 -7.39 -29.71 -28.59
N LYS A 394 -6.76 -30.86 -28.34
CA LYS A 394 -7.22 -31.82 -27.34
C LYS A 394 -6.32 -31.83 -26.12
N GLN A 395 -6.94 -31.89 -24.95
CA GLN A 395 -6.30 -31.88 -23.64
C GLN A 395 -5.24 -30.80 -23.49
N PRO A 396 -5.64 -29.52 -23.61
CA PRO A 396 -4.75 -28.39 -23.33
C PRO A 396 -4.24 -28.46 -21.88
N VAL A 397 -3.00 -28.02 -21.62
CA VAL A 397 -2.35 -28.12 -20.30
C VAL A 397 -1.75 -26.82 -19.80
N ALA A 398 -1.15 -26.02 -20.67
CA ALA A 398 -0.57 -24.74 -20.29
C ALA A 398 -0.91 -23.67 -21.32
N LEU A 399 -0.96 -22.43 -20.85
CA LEU A 399 -1.20 -21.27 -21.69
C LEU A 399 -0.26 -20.12 -21.28
N CYS A 400 0.20 -19.34 -22.24
CA CYS A 400 0.93 -18.10 -21.99
C CYS A 400 0.63 -17.06 -23.08
N PHE A 401 1.09 -15.84 -22.88
CA PHE A 401 0.92 -14.73 -23.82
C PHE A 401 2.29 -14.12 -24.13
N ASP A 402 2.49 -13.71 -25.38
CA ASP A 402 3.62 -12.85 -25.75
C ASP A 402 3.29 -11.36 -25.52
N GLN A 403 4.23 -10.49 -25.89
CA GLN A 403 4.10 -9.04 -25.74
C GLN A 403 3.05 -8.44 -26.68
N ASP A 404 2.82 -9.08 -27.83
CA ASP A 404 1.83 -8.65 -28.84
C ASP A 404 0.41 -9.09 -28.46
N GLY A 405 0.30 -10.04 -27.53
CA GLY A 405 -0.94 -10.58 -27.01
C GLY A 405 -1.43 -11.83 -27.73
N ASN A 406 -0.56 -12.49 -28.49
CA ASN A 406 -0.86 -13.81 -29.02
C ASN A 406 -0.81 -14.81 -27.88
N MET A 407 -1.82 -15.69 -27.84
CA MET A 407 -1.91 -16.72 -26.82
C MET A 407 -1.33 -18.01 -27.35
N TYR A 408 -0.45 -18.64 -26.58
CA TYR A 408 0.14 -19.93 -26.90
C TYR A 408 -0.46 -20.96 -25.98
N VAL A 409 -0.98 -22.05 -26.54
CA VAL A 409 -1.59 -23.14 -25.79
C VAL A 409 -0.84 -24.41 -26.10
N SER A 410 -0.38 -25.11 -25.07
CA SER A 410 0.25 -26.42 -25.20
C SER A 410 -0.71 -27.53 -24.79
N THR A 411 -0.55 -28.72 -25.36
CA THR A 411 -1.32 -29.93 -25.05
C THR A 411 -0.46 -30.99 -24.38
N PHE A 412 -1.09 -32.02 -23.79
CA PHE A 412 -0.37 -33.18 -23.24
C PHE A 412 0.51 -33.92 -24.26
N THR A 413 0.21 -33.79 -25.56
CA THR A 413 1.01 -34.40 -26.64
C THR A 413 2.28 -33.61 -26.97
N GLY A 414 2.50 -32.45 -26.32
CA GLY A 414 3.62 -31.56 -26.59
C GLY A 414 3.42 -30.62 -27.78
N ALA A 415 2.24 -30.65 -28.42
CA ALA A 415 1.92 -29.70 -29.47
C ALA A 415 1.66 -28.30 -28.88
N VAL A 416 2.12 -27.26 -29.57
CA VAL A 416 1.90 -25.86 -29.21
C VAL A 416 1.14 -25.18 -30.34
N TYR A 417 0.04 -24.52 -29.97
CA TYR A 417 -0.83 -23.80 -30.88
C TYR A 417 -0.75 -22.32 -30.58
N VAL A 418 -0.67 -21.51 -31.64
CA VAL A 418 -0.85 -20.06 -31.54
C VAL A 418 -2.31 -19.75 -31.79
N VAL A 419 -2.92 -19.11 -30.80
CA VAL A 419 -4.31 -18.74 -30.78
C VAL A 419 -4.40 -17.25 -31.04
N TRP A 420 -4.85 -16.90 -32.24
CA TRP A 420 -5.00 -15.52 -32.66
C TRP A 420 -6.35 -14.98 -32.19
N PHE A 421 -6.31 -13.88 -31.45
CA PHE A 421 -7.48 -13.04 -31.25
C PHE A 421 -7.50 -12.05 -32.42
N GLU A 422 -8.38 -12.25 -33.41
CA GLU A 422 -8.63 -11.18 -34.38
C GLU A 422 -9.09 -9.93 -33.62
N ALA A 423 -8.27 -8.88 -33.71
CA ALA A 423 -8.42 -7.52 -33.19
C ALA A 423 -9.56 -7.21 -32.19
N LEU A 424 -9.61 -7.88 -31.04
CA LEU A 424 -10.54 -7.51 -29.98
C LEU A 424 -9.93 -6.45 -29.05
N THR A 425 -10.01 -5.19 -29.51
CA THR A 425 -10.11 -4.06 -28.58
C THR A 425 -11.40 -4.20 -27.76
N THR A 426 -11.24 -4.80 -26.58
CA THR A 426 -11.82 -4.32 -25.32
C THR A 426 -13.34 -4.23 -25.27
N LEU A 427 -14.09 -5.35 -25.24
CA LEU A 427 -15.40 -5.49 -24.55
C LEU A 427 -16.08 -6.83 -24.88
N VAL A 428 -16.14 -7.78 -23.94
CA VAL A 428 -17.00 -8.98 -24.05
C VAL A 428 -18.30 -8.74 -23.30
N VAL A 429 -19.46 -8.83 -23.96
CA VAL A 429 -20.77 -8.56 -23.35
C VAL A 429 -21.39 -9.81 -22.73
N LEU A 430 -21.70 -9.73 -21.43
CA LEU A 430 -22.56 -10.70 -20.75
C LEU A 430 -24.03 -10.37 -21.07
N GLY A 431 -24.48 -10.87 -22.23
CA GLY A 431 -25.84 -10.66 -22.72
C GLY A 431 -26.25 -11.60 -23.84
N ASN A 432 -25.28 -12.12 -24.61
CA ASN A 432 -25.44 -13.19 -25.58
C ASN A 432 -24.10 -13.95 -25.57
N ALA A 433 -24.09 -15.23 -25.19
CA ALA A 433 -22.88 -16.03 -25.25
C ALA A 433 -22.52 -16.25 -26.72
N HIS A 434 -21.59 -15.43 -27.24
CA HIS A 434 -20.94 -15.70 -28.51
C HIS A 434 -19.79 -16.65 -28.23
N CYS A 435 -19.94 -17.88 -28.73
CA CYS A 435 -18.87 -18.87 -28.84
C CYS A 435 -17.88 -18.32 -29.87
N MET A 436 -16.68 -17.93 -29.43
CA MET A 436 -15.61 -17.58 -30.35
C MET A 436 -14.99 -18.87 -30.89
N CYS A 437 -15.28 -19.18 -32.15
CA CYS A 437 -14.55 -20.20 -32.91
C CYS A 437 -13.19 -19.59 -33.28
N LEU A 438 -12.09 -20.25 -32.90
CA LEU A 438 -10.74 -19.75 -33.10
C LEU A 438 -10.13 -20.36 -34.38
N GLN A 439 -9.57 -19.54 -35.25
CA GLN A 439 -8.76 -20.02 -36.37
C GLN A 439 -7.31 -20.24 -35.91
N TYR A 440 -6.75 -21.41 -36.22
CA TYR A 440 -5.38 -21.79 -35.88
C TYR A 440 -4.55 -22.07 -37.13
N SER A 441 -3.27 -21.71 -37.08
CA SER A 441 -2.26 -22.22 -38.00
C SER A 441 -1.44 -23.30 -37.29
N SER A 442 -1.44 -24.53 -37.79
CA SER A 442 -0.54 -25.57 -37.29
C SER A 442 0.90 -25.25 -37.70
N CYS A 443 1.78 -25.03 -36.73
CA CYS A 443 3.21 -24.92 -37.00
C CYS A 443 3.81 -26.33 -37.08
N MET A 444 3.63 -27.02 -38.20
CA MET A 444 4.51 -28.15 -38.54
C MET A 444 5.77 -27.60 -39.19
N ARG A 445 6.84 -27.45 -38.41
CA ARG A 445 8.20 -27.56 -38.94
C ARG A 445 9.00 -28.52 -38.08
N ASN A 446 9.39 -29.63 -38.71
CA ASN A 446 10.53 -30.42 -38.29
C ASN A 446 11.73 -29.49 -38.16
N SER A 447 12.15 -29.21 -36.94
CA SER A 447 13.53 -28.82 -36.63
C SER A 447 13.78 -29.17 -35.17
N HIS A 448 14.59 -30.21 -34.98
CA HIS A 448 15.50 -30.24 -33.84
C HIS A 448 16.16 -28.86 -33.70
N GLU A 449 16.34 -28.43 -32.45
CA GLU A 449 16.85 -27.11 -32.04
C GLU A 449 15.79 -26.00 -32.03
N ILE A 450 15.39 -25.63 -30.81
CA ILE A 450 15.25 -24.27 -30.25
C ILE A 450 14.22 -24.34 -29.11
N CYS A 451 14.73 -24.62 -27.90
CA CYS A 451 14.21 -24.16 -26.60
C CYS A 451 15.18 -24.61 -25.49
N GLN A 452 16.43 -24.16 -25.60
CA GLN A 452 17.37 -24.05 -24.49
C GLN A 452 17.97 -22.64 -24.54
N VAL A 453 17.28 -21.67 -23.96
CA VAL A 453 17.75 -20.32 -23.62
C VAL A 453 16.84 -19.89 -22.46
N GLU A 454 17.25 -19.60 -21.23
CA GLU A 454 18.56 -19.34 -20.63
C GLU A 454 18.38 -19.56 -19.12
N ALA A 455 19.00 -20.60 -18.58
CA ALA A 455 19.13 -20.78 -17.13
C ALA A 455 20.39 -21.59 -16.85
N LEU A 456 21.56 -20.96 -16.99
CA LEU A 456 22.84 -21.28 -16.32
C LEU A 456 23.97 -20.58 -17.08
N GLU A 457 24.58 -19.57 -16.45
CA GLU A 457 26.00 -19.16 -16.53
C GLU A 457 26.18 -17.64 -16.39
N LYS A 458 26.07 -17.15 -15.14
CA LYS A 458 26.93 -16.06 -14.64
C LYS A 458 27.33 -16.35 -13.19
N MET A 459 28.21 -17.33 -13.04
CA MET A 459 29.19 -17.40 -11.96
C MET A 459 30.54 -17.77 -12.57
N LYS A 460 31.31 -16.73 -12.93
CA LYS A 460 32.76 -16.67 -12.77
C LYS A 460 33.11 -15.27 -12.31
#